data_AF-A0A9W6HZ20-F1
#
_entry.id   AF-A0A9W6HZ20-F1
#
_cell.length_a   1.000
_cell.length_b   1.000
_cell.length_c   1.000
_cell.angle_alpha   90.00
_cell.angle_beta   90.00
_cell.angle_gamma   90.00
#
_symmetry.space_group_name_H-M   'P 1'
#
loop_
_entity.id
_entity.type
_entity.pdbx_description
1 polymer ?
#
loop_
_entity_poly.entity_id
_entity_poly.type
_entity_poly.pdbx_seq_one_letter_code
_entity_poly.pdbx_strand_id
1 'polypeptide(L)'
;MQSPGSGDGLRLTFYCKDPDSKTKDDCPSFYRTDRGSWVVQGNRQGESVAVQLHALRDDETFVEIPEALAERFVHMYVEERYGIDLGQAAVRVAQGRTRDPQA
;
A
#
# COMPACT_ATOMS: atom_id res chain seq x y z
N MET A 1 -16.74 7.59 9.38
CA MET A 1 -18.04 7.81 8.72
C MET A 1 -18.27 6.58 7.85
N GLN A 2 -19.21 5.69 8.19
CA GLN A 2 -19.52 4.51 7.38
C GLN A 2 -20.56 4.94 6.34
N SER A 3 -20.21 4.92 5.06
CA SER A 3 -21.19 5.08 3.98
C SER A 3 -21.92 3.75 3.77
N PRO A 4 -23.26 3.76 3.62
CA PRO A 4 -24.04 2.54 3.42
C PRO A 4 -23.84 2.06 1.97
N GLY A 5 -23.05 1.01 1.78
CA GLY A 5 -22.84 0.39 0.47
C GLY A 5 -24.04 -0.46 0.07
N SER A 6 -24.76 -0.02 -0.97
CA SER A 6 -25.72 -0.82 -1.70
C SER A 6 -24.98 -1.91 -2.50
N GLY A 7 -25.40 -3.18 -2.40
CA GLY A 7 -25.00 -4.25 -3.34
C GLY A 7 -24.44 -5.53 -2.73
N ASP A 8 -23.20 -5.53 -2.25
CA ASP A 8 -22.43 -6.79 -2.08
C ASP A 8 -22.04 -7.16 -0.64
N GLY A 9 -22.42 -6.35 0.36
CA GLY A 9 -22.08 -6.59 1.77
C GLY A 9 -20.58 -6.53 2.11
N LEU A 10 -19.72 -6.11 1.16
CA LEU A 10 -18.28 -5.94 1.38
C LEU A 10 -18.02 -4.83 2.39
N ARG A 11 -17.33 -5.13 3.50
CA ARG A 11 -16.91 -4.13 4.49
C ARG A 11 -15.45 -3.77 4.32
N LEU A 12 -15.17 -2.48 4.28
CA LEU A 12 -13.82 -1.92 4.21
C LEU A 12 -13.42 -1.33 5.55
N THR A 13 -12.23 -1.68 6.03
CA THR A 13 -11.56 -1.03 7.15
C THR A 13 -10.35 -0.27 6.62
N PHE A 14 -10.27 1.03 6.90
CA PHE A 14 -9.11 1.85 6.55
C PHE A 14 -7.85 1.26 7.17
N TYR A 15 -6.77 1.19 6.37
CA TYR A 15 -5.50 0.65 6.82
C TYR A 15 -4.42 1.72 6.91
N CYS A 16 -4.04 2.27 5.76
CA CYS A 16 -3.05 3.34 5.68
C CYS A 16 -3.30 4.19 4.43
N LYS A 17 -2.72 5.39 4.45
CA LYS A 17 -2.69 6.33 3.32
C LYS A 17 -1.28 6.87 3.15
N ASP A 18 -1.04 7.51 2.02
CA ASP A 18 0.24 8.16 1.74
C ASP A 18 0.66 9.09 2.91
N PRO A 19 1.84 8.85 3.54
CA PRO A 19 2.32 9.66 4.65
C PRO A 19 2.66 11.10 4.25
N ASP A 20 3.02 11.33 2.98
CA ASP A 20 3.41 12.64 2.47
C ASP A 20 2.21 13.51 2.05
N SER A 21 1.00 12.92 2.02
CA SER A 21 -0.18 13.67 1.65
C SER A 21 -0.63 14.64 2.76
N LYS A 22 -0.56 15.95 2.43
CA LYS A 22 -0.86 17.09 3.32
C LYS A 22 -2.30 17.61 3.19
N THR A 23 -3.06 17.19 2.18
CA THR A 23 -4.45 17.61 1.94
C THR A 23 -5.43 16.49 2.24
N LYS A 24 -6.68 16.85 2.57
CA LYS A 24 -7.75 15.86 2.84
C LYS A 24 -8.31 15.23 1.56
N ASP A 25 -8.17 15.92 0.44
CA ASP A 25 -8.68 15.48 -0.84
C ASP A 25 -7.58 14.72 -1.59
N ASP A 26 -7.94 13.54 -2.13
CA ASP A 26 -7.14 12.66 -2.99
C ASP A 26 -5.87 12.03 -2.41
N CYS A 27 -5.98 11.37 -1.24
CA CYS A 27 -4.90 10.50 -0.75
C CYS A 27 -5.06 9.06 -1.28
N PRO A 28 -4.10 8.52 -2.05
CA PRO A 28 -4.01 7.08 -2.27
C PRO A 28 -4.02 6.34 -0.93
N SER A 29 -4.77 5.24 -0.85
CA SER A 29 -5.06 4.56 0.42
C SER A 29 -5.30 3.06 0.23
N PHE A 30 -4.89 2.28 1.23
CA PHE A 30 -5.21 0.86 1.35
C PHE A 30 -6.34 0.64 2.36
N TYR A 31 -7.25 -0.27 2.02
CA TYR A 31 -8.32 -0.73 2.89
C TYR A 31 -8.29 -2.25 2.96
N ARG A 32 -8.46 -2.80 4.16
CA ARG A 32 -8.64 -4.24 4.35
C ARG A 32 -10.11 -4.59 4.21
N THR A 33 -10.40 -5.65 3.48
CA THR A 33 -11.75 -6.19 3.39
C THR A 33 -12.02 -7.18 4.52
N ASP A 34 -13.29 -7.36 4.87
CA ASP A 34 -13.76 -8.45 5.73
C ASP A 34 -13.61 -9.85 5.08
N ARG A 35 -13.19 -9.92 3.82
CA ARG A 35 -12.94 -11.16 3.07
C ARG A 35 -11.48 -11.60 3.07
N GLY A 36 -10.61 -10.88 3.79
CA GLY A 36 -9.17 -11.17 3.81
C GLY A 36 -8.43 -10.71 2.55
N SER A 37 -9.00 -9.76 1.79
CA SER A 37 -8.40 -9.11 0.63
C SER A 37 -8.20 -7.62 0.89
N TRP A 38 -7.73 -6.91 -0.13
CA TRP A 38 -7.46 -5.48 -0.07
C TRP A 38 -8.22 -4.74 -1.17
N VAL A 39 -8.67 -3.53 -0.85
CA VAL A 39 -9.13 -2.53 -1.83
C VAL A 39 -8.16 -1.37 -1.79
N VAL A 40 -7.81 -0.87 -2.97
CA VAL A 40 -6.85 0.21 -3.13
C VAL A 40 -7.55 1.39 -3.81
N GLN A 41 -7.43 2.57 -3.22
CA GLN A 41 -7.86 3.83 -3.79
C GLN A 41 -6.62 4.59 -4.28
N GLY A 42 -6.68 5.13 -5.49
CA GLY A 42 -5.60 5.90 -6.08
C GLY A 42 -6.02 6.54 -7.40
N ASN A 43 -5.07 7.21 -8.06
CA ASN A 43 -5.32 7.86 -9.33
C ASN A 43 -5.37 6.83 -10.45
N ARG A 44 -6.51 6.78 -11.16
CA ARG A 44 -6.66 5.94 -12.35
C ARG A 44 -5.77 6.46 -13.47
N GLN A 45 -5.08 5.55 -14.14
CA GLN A 45 -4.17 5.88 -15.23
C GLN A 45 -4.82 5.63 -16.61
N GLY A 46 -4.22 6.21 -17.65
CA GLY A 46 -4.75 6.18 -19.02
C GLY A 46 -4.29 4.98 -19.85
N GLU A 47 -4.71 4.95 -21.11
CA GLU A 47 -4.44 3.88 -22.09
C GLU A 47 -2.93 3.63 -22.29
N SER A 48 -2.10 4.68 -22.25
CA SER A 48 -0.64 4.56 -22.39
C SER A 48 0.00 3.69 -21.30
N VAL A 49 -0.61 3.63 -20.11
CA VAL A 49 -0.20 2.74 -19.02
C VAL A 49 -0.88 1.38 -19.18
N ALA A 50 -2.16 1.34 -19.61
CA ALA A 50 -2.90 0.10 -19.82
C ALA A 50 -2.17 -0.88 -20.76
N VAL A 51 -1.62 -0.40 -21.87
CA VAL A 51 -0.90 -1.23 -22.85
C VAL A 51 0.39 -1.85 -22.30
N GLN A 52 0.89 -1.36 -21.17
CA GLN A 52 2.07 -1.91 -20.48
C GLN A 52 1.68 -3.04 -19.51
N LEU A 53 0.39 -3.17 -19.17
CA LEU A 53 -0.10 -4.18 -18.26
C LEU A 53 -0.29 -5.52 -18.98
N HIS A 54 -0.02 -6.61 -18.26
CA HIS A 54 -0.16 -7.95 -18.80
C HIS A 54 -1.62 -8.39 -18.78
N ALA A 55 -2.21 -8.62 -19.96
CA ALA A 55 -3.53 -9.21 -20.13
C ALA A 55 -4.67 -8.48 -19.38
N LEU A 56 -4.61 -7.14 -19.32
CA LEU A 56 -5.66 -6.32 -18.69
C LEU A 56 -7.02 -6.58 -19.36
N ARG A 57 -8.01 -6.98 -18.55
CA ARG A 57 -9.37 -7.26 -19.00
C ARG A 57 -10.26 -6.01 -18.99
N ASP A 58 -11.33 -6.04 -19.77
CA ASP A 58 -12.31 -4.94 -19.85
C ASP A 58 -13.01 -4.65 -18.50
N ASP A 59 -13.11 -5.64 -17.61
CA ASP A 59 -13.68 -5.51 -16.27
C ASP A 59 -12.66 -5.20 -15.18
N GLU A 60 -11.39 -5.03 -15.54
CA GLU A 60 -10.33 -4.66 -14.61
C GLU A 60 -10.06 -3.14 -14.61
N THR A 61 -9.61 -2.64 -13.47
CA THR A 61 -9.14 -1.26 -13.33
C THR A 61 -7.77 -1.26 -12.69
N PHE A 62 -7.01 -0.19 -12.94
CA PHE A 62 -5.68 0.00 -12.39
C PHE A 62 -5.50 1.43 -11.89
N VAL A 63 -4.72 1.56 -10.84
CA VAL A 63 -4.37 2.83 -10.21
C VAL A 63 -2.87 2.86 -9.98
N GLU A 64 -2.30 4.06 -9.99
CA GLU A 64 -0.93 4.28 -9.53
C GLU A 64 -0.90 4.43 -8.01
N ILE A 65 0.12 3.82 -7.38
CA ILE A 65 0.37 3.90 -5.95
C ILE A 65 1.75 4.52 -5.71
N PRO A 66 1.83 5.61 -4.93
CA PRO A 66 3.11 6.22 -4.56
C PRO A 66 4.01 5.26 -3.79
N GLU A 67 5.32 5.34 -4.03
CA GLU A 67 6.33 4.52 -3.35
C GLU A 67 6.22 4.62 -1.83
N ALA A 68 6.08 5.84 -1.28
CA ALA A 68 5.96 6.07 0.16
C ALA A 68 4.73 5.37 0.78
N LEU A 69 3.64 5.24 0.02
CA LEU A 69 2.46 4.49 0.45
C LEU A 69 2.71 2.97 0.41
N ALA A 70 3.38 2.46 -0.63
CA ALA A 70 3.74 1.06 -0.71
C ALA A 70 4.68 0.66 0.44
N GLU A 71 5.70 1.48 0.72
CA GLU A 71 6.61 1.30 1.87
C GLU A 71 5.82 1.28 3.18
N ARG A 72 4.94 2.27 3.39
CA ARG A 72 4.10 2.34 4.59
C ARG A 72 3.23 1.10 4.77
N PHE A 73 2.61 0.61 3.70
CA PHE A 73 1.81 -0.61 3.71
C PHE A 73 2.65 -1.81 4.14
N VAL A 74 3.83 -2.01 3.55
CA VAL A 74 4.72 -3.13 3.86
C VAL A 74 5.17 -3.11 5.31
N HIS A 75 5.59 -1.95 5.83
CA HIS A 75 6.00 -1.80 7.23
C HIS A 75 4.88 -2.18 8.19
N MET A 76 3.69 -1.61 8.01
CA MET A 76 2.54 -1.92 8.87
C MET A 76 2.12 -3.37 8.77
N TYR A 77 2.05 -3.93 7.56
CA TYR A 77 1.61 -5.31 7.34
C TYR A 77 2.55 -6.30 8.02
N VAL A 78 3.86 -6.09 7.89
CA VAL A 78 4.87 -6.99 8.44
C VAL A 78 4.92 -6.89 9.97
N GLU A 79 4.83 -5.68 10.51
CA GLU A 79 4.77 -5.47 11.96
C GLU A 79 3.52 -6.14 12.55
N GLU A 80 2.33 -5.89 12.01
CA GLU A 80 1.09 -6.43 12.55
C GLU A 80 0.95 -7.95 12.39
N ARG A 81 1.43 -8.51 11.27
CA ARG A 81 1.24 -9.94 10.97
C ARG A 81 2.35 -10.82 11.53
N TYR A 82 3.58 -10.31 11.58
CA TYR A 82 4.77 -11.09 11.94
C TYR A 82 5.50 -10.55 13.17
N GLY A 83 5.11 -9.38 13.71
CA GLY A 83 5.79 -8.76 14.85
C GLY A 83 7.18 -8.23 14.51
N ILE A 84 7.47 -8.00 13.22
CA ILE A 84 8.79 -7.55 12.76
C ILE A 84 8.71 -6.07 12.39
N ASP A 85 9.44 -5.24 13.13
CA ASP A 85 9.65 -3.82 12.78
C ASP A 85 10.74 -3.72 11.71
N LEU A 86 10.32 -3.51 10.45
CA LEU A 86 11.24 -3.37 9.32
C LEU A 86 12.09 -2.09 9.38
N GLY A 87 11.61 -1.03 10.05
CA GLY A 87 12.40 0.18 10.27
C GLY A 87 13.61 -0.11 11.15
N GLN A 88 13.40 -0.83 12.26
CA GLN A 88 14.51 -1.28 13.10
C GLN A 88 15.41 -2.32 12.42
N ALA A 89 14.86 -3.22 11.61
CA ALA A 89 15.63 -4.21 10.88
C ALA A 89 16.59 -3.54 9.86
N ALA A 90 16.12 -2.54 9.11
CA ALA A 90 16.93 -1.81 8.14
C ALA A 90 18.07 -1.02 8.81
N VAL A 91 17.80 -0.38 9.95
CA VAL A 91 18.83 0.31 10.75
C VAL A 91 19.93 -0.65 11.20
N ARG A 92 19.58 -1.87 11.64
CA ARG A 92 20.56 -2.89 12.05
C ARG A 92 21.43 -3.36 10.88
N VAL A 93 20.86 -3.51 9.68
CA VAL A 93 21.62 -3.87 8.48
C VAL A 93 22.61 -2.77 8.09
N ALA A 94 22.18 -1.50 8.13
CA ALA A 94 23.05 -0.37 7.86
C ALA A 94 24.20 -0.25 8.88
N GLN A 95 23.90 -0.48 10.16
CA GLN A 95 24.89 -0.47 11.24
C GLN A 95 25.83 -1.70 11.23
N GLY A 96 25.39 -2.83 10.67
CA GLY A 96 26.25 -4.01 10.47
C GLY A 96 27.26 -3.80 9.36
N ARG A 97 26.88 -3.13 8.25
CA ARG A 97 27.77 -2.82 7.13
C ARG A 97 28.87 -1.80 7.46
N THR A 98 28.69 -0.94 8.46
CA THR A 98 29.70 0.05 8.87
C THR A 98 30.74 -0.50 9.85
N ARG A 99 30.57 -1.73 10.34
CA ARG A 99 31.45 -2.35 11.35
C ARG A 99 32.50 -3.32 10.80
N ASP A 100 32.65 -3.42 9.47
CA ASP A 100 33.80 -4.10 8.85
C ASP A 100 34.88 -3.07 8.45
N PRO A 101 35.80 -2.67 9.35
CA PRO A 101 37.12 -2.26 8.92
C PRO A 101 37.91 -3.51 8.55
N GLN A 102 38.41 -3.54 7.31
CA GLN A 102 39.29 -4.59 6.79
C GLN A 102 40.42 -4.91 7.77
N ALA A 103 40.58 -6.21 8.06
CA ALA A 103 41.75 -6.78 8.72
C ALA A 103 42.96 -6.83 7.78
#